data_AF-S8EMV4-F1
#
_entry.id   AF-S8EMV4-F1
#
_cell.length_a   1.000
_cell.length_b   1.000
_cell.length_c   1.000
_cell.angle_alpha   90.00
_cell.angle_beta   90.00
_cell.angle_gamma   90.00
#
_symmetry.space_group_name_H-M   'P 1'
#
loop_
_entity.id
_entity.type
_entity.pdbx_description
1 polymer ?
#
loop_
_entity_poly.entity_id
_entity_poly.type
_entity_poly.pdbx_seq_one_letter_code
_entity_poly.pdbx_strand_id
1 'polypeptide(L)'
;EVEPIVKDFASRWKGAIEVMHNDVITSFSSFVCGMEILRAALTQLLLYYTRLSDSIKRIPGGSGFNKDLVSISSIMYEIRKYSRTF
;
A
#
# COMPACT_ATOMS: atom_id res chain seq x y z
N GLU A 1 4.23 13.53 -16.23
CA GLU A 1 3.03 12.72 -15.87
C GLU A 1 3.23 11.77 -14.67
N VAL A 2 4.45 11.40 -14.28
CA VAL A 2 4.68 10.44 -13.15
C VAL A 2 4.61 11.10 -11.77
N GLU A 3 5.06 12.34 -11.65
CA GLU A 3 5.04 13.11 -10.40
C GLU A 3 3.70 13.12 -9.63
N PRO A 4 2.53 13.41 -10.27
CA PRO A 4 1.26 13.41 -9.55
C PRO A 4 0.89 12.04 -8.99
N ILE A 5 1.28 10.95 -9.66
CA ILE A 5 0.99 9.58 -9.20
C ILE A 5 1.78 9.27 -7.92
N VAL A 6 3.07 9.65 -7.89
CA VAL A 6 3.93 9.42 -6.72
C VAL A 6 3.43 10.21 -5.52
N LYS A 7 3.08 11.47 -5.73
CA LYS A 7 2.55 12.34 -4.68
C LYS A 7 1.19 11.89 -4.17
N ASP A 8 0.28 11.50 -5.07
CA ASP A 8 -1.04 10.97 -4.70
C ASP A 8 -0.88 9.70 -3.86
N PHE A 9 -0.04 8.75 -4.28
CA PHE A 9 0.23 7.55 -3.50
C PHE A 9 0.77 7.90 -2.12
N ALA A 10 1.80 8.76 -2.03
CA ALA A 10 2.42 9.16 -0.78
C ALA A 10 1.43 9.79 0.21
N SER A 11 0.43 10.51 -0.30
CA SER A 11 -0.59 11.17 0.53
C SER A 11 -1.71 10.23 1.01
N ARG A 12 -2.03 9.16 0.26
CA ARG A 12 -3.26 8.37 0.48
C ARG A 12 -3.05 6.94 0.97
N TRP A 13 -1.86 6.36 0.77
CA TRP A 13 -1.64 4.93 1.00
C TRP A 13 -2.01 4.44 2.41
N LYS A 14 -1.71 5.23 3.46
CA LYS A 14 -2.03 4.86 4.85
C LYS A 14 -3.54 4.81 5.09
N GLY A 15 -4.25 5.87 4.67
CA GLY A 15 -5.70 5.94 4.80
C GLY A 15 -6.40 4.84 4.00
N ALA A 16 -5.88 4.51 2.82
CA ALA A 16 -6.41 3.39 2.02
C ALA A 16 -6.30 2.05 2.76
N ILE A 17 -5.18 1.77 3.44
CA ILE A 17 -5.03 0.55 4.26
C ILE A 17 -6.06 0.50 5.39
N GLU A 18 -6.28 1.63 6.08
CA GLU A 18 -7.27 1.72 7.15
C GLU A 18 -8.69 1.48 6.64
N VAL A 19 -9.07 2.11 5.54
CA VAL A 19 -10.37 1.92 4.89
C VAL A 19 -10.55 0.46 4.48
N MET A 20 -9.56 -0.15 3.83
CA MET A 20 -9.62 -1.58 3.44
C MET A 20 -9.83 -2.51 4.65
N HIS A 21 -9.17 -2.23 5.77
CA HIS A 21 -9.35 -3.00 6.99
C HIS A 21 -10.76 -2.84 7.57
N ASN A 22 -11.26 -1.60 7.65
CA ASN A 22 -12.60 -1.34 8.16
C ASN A 22 -13.68 -1.98 7.28
N ASP A 23 -13.56 -1.85 5.97
CA ASP A 23 -14.48 -2.47 5.01
C ASP A 23 -14.52 -3.99 5.17
N VAL A 24 -13.37 -4.63 5.40
CA VAL A 24 -13.29 -6.07 5.63
C VAL A 24 -14.00 -6.47 6.93
N ILE A 25 -13.76 -5.74 8.03
CA ILE A 25 -14.38 -6.05 9.32
C ILE A 25 -15.89 -5.85 9.27
N THR A 26 -16.38 -4.84 8.56
CA THR A 26 -17.82 -4.54 8.49
C THR A 26 -18.56 -5.39 7.48
N SER A 27 -17.89 -5.87 6.42
CA SER A 27 -18.56 -6.54 5.29
C SER A 27 -18.54 -8.07 5.39
N PHE A 28 -17.63 -8.66 6.17
CA PHE A 28 -17.49 -10.12 6.26
C PHE A 28 -17.83 -10.62 7.67
N SER A 29 -18.91 -11.39 7.80
CA SER A 29 -19.29 -12.03 9.07
C SER A 29 -18.27 -13.10 9.51
N SER A 30 -17.58 -13.72 8.55
CA SER A 30 -16.49 -14.65 8.82
C SER A 30 -15.18 -13.90 8.92
N PHE A 31 -14.66 -13.81 10.15
CA PHE A 31 -13.38 -13.16 10.42
C PHE A 31 -12.22 -13.81 9.67
N VAL A 32 -12.19 -15.14 9.58
CA VAL A 32 -11.13 -15.87 8.86
C VAL A 32 -11.13 -15.48 7.38
N CYS A 33 -12.30 -15.51 6.74
CA CYS A 33 -12.44 -15.16 5.33
C CYS A 33 -12.08 -13.69 5.07
N GLY A 34 -12.58 -12.78 5.90
CA GLY A 34 -12.26 -11.35 5.81
C GLY A 34 -10.75 -11.10 5.91
N MET A 35 -10.08 -11.72 6.88
CA MET A 35 -8.63 -11.55 7.06
C MET A 35 -7.80 -12.15 5.93
N GLU A 36 -8.22 -13.24 5.32
CA GLU A 36 -7.55 -13.76 4.11
C GLU A 36 -7.66 -12.78 2.95
N ILE A 37 -8.84 -12.19 2.74
CA ILE A 37 -9.06 -11.16 1.71
C ILE A 37 -8.20 -9.93 1.98
N LEU A 38 -8.17 -9.44 3.23
CA LEU A 38 -7.33 -8.30 3.62
C LEU A 38 -5.84 -8.59 3.36
N ARG A 39 -5.35 -9.77 3.77
CA ARG A 39 -3.95 -10.17 3.55
C ARG A 39 -3.61 -10.24 2.06
N ALA A 40 -4.49 -10.80 1.24
CA ALA A 40 -4.31 -10.86 -0.20
C ALA A 40 -4.24 -9.45 -0.81
N ALA A 41 -5.16 -8.56 -0.42
CA ALA A 41 -5.22 -7.20 -0.94
C ALA A 41 -3.99 -6.36 -0.50
N LEU A 42 -3.56 -6.46 0.75
CA LEU A 42 -2.35 -5.79 1.26
C LEU A 42 -1.07 -6.34 0.61
N THR A 43 -1.03 -7.64 0.30
CA THR A 43 0.08 -8.24 -0.46
C THR A 43 0.14 -7.65 -1.87
N GLN A 44 -1.01 -7.52 -2.54
CA GLN A 44 -1.08 -6.89 -3.86
C GLN A 44 -0.65 -5.42 -3.82
N LEU A 45 -1.09 -4.64 -2.82
CA LEU A 45 -0.65 -3.25 -2.61
C LEU A 45 0.88 -3.15 -2.57
N LEU A 46 1.52 -3.99 -1.75
CA LEU A 46 2.98 -4.01 -1.62
C LEU A 46 3.68 -4.39 -2.94
N LEU A 47 3.17 -5.40 -3.64
CA LEU A 47 3.72 -5.84 -4.93
C LEU A 47 3.62 -4.73 -5.99
N TYR A 48 2.45 -4.10 -6.13
CA TYR A 48 2.26 -3.02 -7.09
C TYR A 48 3.11 -1.80 -6.77
N TYR A 49 3.22 -1.42 -5.48
CA TYR A 49 4.07 -0.30 -5.10
C TYR A 49 5.56 -0.58 -5.33
N THR A 50 6.03 -1.81 -5.07
CA THR A 50 7.42 -2.20 -5.36
C THR A 50 7.72 -2.06 -6.86
N ARG A 51 6.81 -2.53 -7.72
CA ARG A 51 6.92 -2.37 -9.18
C ARG A 51 6.93 -0.90 -9.59
N LEU A 52 6.04 -0.08 -9.02
CA LEU A 52 5.98 1.36 -9.27
C LEU A 52 7.31 2.05 -8.90
N SER A 53 7.84 1.77 -7.72
CA SER A 53 9.12 2.30 -7.24
C SER A 53 10.28 1.93 -8.16
N ASP A 54 10.34 0.67 -8.62
CA ASP A 54 11.35 0.22 -9.56
C ASP A 54 11.19 0.84 -10.95
N SER A 55 9.96 1.00 -11.44
CA SER A 55 9.69 1.70 -12.69
C SER A 55 10.16 3.15 -12.64
N ILE A 56 9.90 3.89 -11.55
CA ILE A 56 10.32 5.29 -11.40
C ILE A 56 11.83 5.43 -11.45
N LYS A 57 12.58 4.53 -10.80
CA LYS A 57 14.05 4.53 -10.81
C LYS A 57 14.64 4.30 -12.20
N ARG A 58 13.90 3.66 -13.11
CA ARG A 58 14.34 3.37 -14.49
C ARG A 58 14.05 4.51 -15.47
N ILE A 59 13.24 5.50 -15.08
CA ILE A 59 12.90 6.64 -15.94
C ILE A 59 14.06 7.65 -15.93
N PRO A 60 14.51 8.16 -17.10
CA PRO A 60 15.47 9.25 -17.17
C PRO A 60 14.96 10.48 -16.41
N GLY A 61 15.74 10.97 -15.43
CA GLY A 61 15.32 12.05 -14.53
C GLY A 61 14.42 11.61 -13.36
N GLY A 62 14.14 10.31 -13.23
CA GLY A 62 13.30 9.73 -12.17
C GLY A 62 13.85 9.91 -10.76
N SER A 63 15.17 10.16 -10.63
CA SER A 63 15.83 10.47 -9.35
C SER A 63 15.22 11.68 -8.64
N GLY A 64 14.63 12.63 -9.39
CA GLY A 64 13.92 13.78 -8.82
C GLY A 64 12.68 13.42 -8.00
N PHE A 65 12.11 12.24 -8.22
CA PHE A 65 10.92 11.75 -7.51
C PHE A 65 11.24 10.86 -6.31
N ASN A 66 12.52 10.50 -6.08
CA ASN A 66 12.91 9.60 -5.01
C ASN A 66 12.53 10.11 -3.61
N LYS A 67 12.49 11.44 -3.42
CA LYS A 67 12.09 12.07 -2.15
C LYS A 67 10.60 11.86 -1.82
N ASP A 68 9.77 11.64 -2.84
CA ASP A 68 8.34 11.46 -2.72
C ASP A 68 7.95 9.97 -2.64
N LEU A 69 8.93 9.07 -2.82
CA LEU A 69 8.74 7.63 -2.62
C LEU A 69 8.62 7.30 -1.13
N VAL A 70 7.54 6.62 -0.79
CA VAL A 70 7.35 5.96 0.50
C VAL A 70 8.32 4.78 0.64
N SER A 71 8.90 4.61 1.83
CA SER A 71 9.73 3.45 2.12
C SER A 71 8.91 2.15 2.14
N ILE A 72 9.44 1.10 1.51
CA ILE A 72 8.88 -0.26 1.58
C ILE A 72 8.71 -0.71 3.03
N SER A 73 9.67 -0.39 3.90
CA SER A 73 9.60 -0.75 5.32
C SER A 73 8.43 -0.08 6.05
N SER A 74 8.08 1.16 5.68
CA SER A 74 6.91 1.86 6.24
C SER A 74 5.60 1.21 5.80
N ILE A 75 5.49 0.81 4.54
CA ILE A 75 4.32 0.09 4.04
C ILE A 75 4.19 -1.27 4.73
N MET A 76 5.28 -2.03 4.82
CA MET A 76 5.28 -3.30 5.54
C MET A 76 4.92 -3.15 7.03
N TYR A 77 5.33 -2.06 7.66
CA TYR A 77 4.96 -1.77 9.06
C TYR A 77 3.45 -1.62 9.22
N GLU A 78 2.80 -0.78 8.39
CA GLU A 78 1.34 -0.63 8.44
C GLU A 78 0.62 -1.94 8.05
N ILE A 79 1.10 -2.66 7.02
CA ILE A 79 0.53 -3.98 6.68
C ILE A 79 0.56 -4.92 7.88
N ARG A 80 1.69 -5.00 8.60
CA ARG A 80 1.78 -5.83 9.82
C ARG A 80 0.85 -5.37 10.92
N LYS A 81 0.66 -4.06 11.09
CA LYS A 81 -0.30 -3.51 12.05
C LYS A 81 -1.70 -4.04 11.77
N TYR A 82 -2.23 -3.83 10.55
CA TYR A 82 -3.61 -4.22 10.22
C TYR A 82 -3.81 -5.73 9.96
N SER A 83 -2.76 -6.47 9.58
CA SER A 83 -2.86 -7.93 9.39
C SER A 83 -2.73 -8.77 10.67
N ARG A 84 -2.24 -8.15 11.75
CA ARG A 84 -2.10 -8.74 13.10
C ARG A 84 -3.13 -8.24 14.10
N THR A 85 -3.95 -7.26 13.74
CA THR A 85 -4.97 -6.78 14.67
C THR A 85 -6.07 -7.83 14.72
N PHE A 86 -6.29 -8.35 15.94
CA PHE A 86 -6.99 -9.57 16.39
C PHE A 86 -6.16 -10.87 16.37
#